data_AF-A0A7R9J6Y4-F1
#
_entry.id   AF-A0A7R9J6Y4-F1
#
_cell.length_a   1.000
_cell.length_b   1.000
_cell.length_c   1.000
_cell.angle_alpha   90.00
_cell.angle_beta   90.00
_cell.angle_gamma   90.00
#
_symmetry.space_group_name_H-M   'P 1'
#
loop_
_entity.id
_entity.type
_entity.pdbx_description
1 polymer ?
#
loop_
_entity_poly.entity_id
_entity_poly.type
_entity_poly.pdbx_seq_one_letter_code
_entity_poly.pdbx_strand_id
1 'polypeptide(L)'
;MISGMYLGELVRLVILKLVENNVLFGGKSSDKLKTPHSFQCKYVTEILTDTKNTFVHVKKVLEEMEVKHAKKQDWHDLYYICDIVNKRGASLAAIGVATLINKMGFSPVTAGIDVNSLPPDPRLS
;
A
#
# COMPACT_ATOMS: atom_id res chain seq x y z
N MET A 1 -10.18 10.13 1.78
CA MET A 1 -9.17 9.96 2.85
C MET A 1 -8.07 9.02 2.38
N ILE A 2 -7.18 9.49 1.51
CA ILE A 2 -6.03 8.69 1.05
C ILE A 2 -4.91 9.67 0.72
N SER A 3 -4.24 10.20 1.74
CA SER A 3 -2.88 10.68 1.50
C SER A 3 -1.97 9.45 1.53
N GLY A 4 -0.98 9.38 0.63
CA GLY A 4 -0.08 8.24 0.51
C GLY A 4 0.56 7.86 1.86
N MET A 5 0.82 8.83 2.74
CA MET A 5 1.39 8.56 4.06
C MET A 5 0.52 7.64 4.93
N TYR A 6 -0.80 7.76 4.86
CA TYR A 6 -1.70 6.97 5.72
C TYR A 6 -1.86 5.53 5.23
N LEU A 7 -1.78 5.29 3.91
CA LEU A 7 -1.94 3.95 3.37
C LEU A 7 -0.78 3.04 3.82
N GLY A 8 0.44 3.56 3.77
CA GLY A 8 1.63 2.84 4.24
C GLY A 8 1.56 2.53 5.74
N GLU A 9 1.18 3.51 6.56
CA GLU A 9 1.04 3.30 8.00
C GLU A 9 -0.08 2.32 8.35
N LEU A 10 -1.19 2.35 7.62
CA LEU A 10 -2.30 1.41 7.81
C LEU A 10 -1.86 -0.03 7.52
N VAL A 11 -1.13 -0.24 6.43
CA VAL A 11 -0.54 -1.56 6.12
C VAL A 11 0.43 -1.99 7.22
N ARG A 12 1.30 -1.10 7.71
CA ARG A 12 2.22 -1.39 8.82
C ARG A 12 1.50 -1.90 10.06
N LEU A 13 0.43 -1.23 10.49
CA LEU A 13 -0.34 -1.59 11.67
C LEU A 13 -1.00 -2.97 11.51
N VAL A 14 -1.53 -3.27 10.33
CA VAL A 14 -2.11 -4.59 10.04
C VAL A 14 -1.04 -5.69 10.11
N ILE A 15 0.13 -5.47 9.50
CA ILE A 15 1.23 -6.43 9.54
C ILE A 15 1.71 -6.62 10.98
N LEU A 16 1.94 -5.53 11.73
CA LEU A 16 2.38 -5.60 13.11
C LEU A 16 1.39 -6.41 13.97
N LYS A 17 0.08 -6.20 13.77
CA LYS A 17 -0.94 -6.95 14.49
C LYS A 17 -0.94 -8.43 14.15
N LEU A 18 -0.71 -8.79 12.89
CA LEU A 18 -0.61 -10.18 12.46
C LEU A 18 0.67 -10.86 12.97
N VAL A 19 1.76 -10.11 13.09
CA VAL A 19 3.00 -10.61 13.72
C VAL A 19 2.81 -10.83 15.21
N GLU A 20 2.17 -9.91 15.94
CA GLU A 20 1.81 -10.09 17.37
C GLU A 20 0.97 -11.34 17.61
N ASN A 21 0.10 -11.70 16.66
CA ASN A 21 -0.74 -12.89 16.72
C ASN A 21 -0.04 -14.17 16.22
N ASN A 22 1.27 -14.15 15.94
CA ASN A 22 2.06 -15.26 15.38
C ASN A 22 1.56 -15.77 14.01
N VAL A 23 0.81 -14.96 13.26
CA VAL A 23 0.28 -15.32 11.93
C VAL A 23 1.30 -15.02 10.84
N LEU A 24 2.03 -13.90 10.95
CA LEU A 24 3.08 -13.50 10.01
C LEU A 24 4.48 -13.59 10.62
N PHE A 25 5.46 -13.94 9.79
CA PHE A 25 6.89 -13.96 10.13
C PHE A 25 7.23 -14.82 11.37
N GLY A 26 6.36 -15.78 11.71
CA GLY A 26 6.50 -16.63 12.89
C GLY A 26 6.60 -15.85 14.21
N GLY A 27 5.94 -14.69 14.32
CA GLY A 27 5.92 -13.88 15.54
C GLY A 27 7.11 -12.94 15.74
N LYS A 28 8.06 -12.90 14.79
CA LYS A 28 9.25 -12.06 14.88
C LYS A 28 9.09 -10.76 14.11
N SER A 29 8.84 -9.68 14.84
CA SER A 29 8.85 -8.31 14.31
C SER A 29 10.26 -7.75 14.21
N SER A 30 10.59 -7.04 13.13
CA SER A 30 11.79 -6.19 13.01
C SER A 30 11.58 -4.85 13.73
N ASP A 31 12.64 -4.23 14.24
CA ASP A 31 12.56 -2.92 14.91
C ASP A 31 12.09 -1.82 13.96
N LYS A 32 12.47 -1.89 12.67
CA LYS A 32 11.93 -0.99 11.64
C LYS A 32 10.41 -1.10 11.49
N LEU A 33 9.85 -2.30 11.62
CA LEU A 33 8.40 -2.51 11.49
C LEU A 33 7.63 -1.92 12.67
N LYS A 34 8.25 -1.81 13.85
CA LYS A 34 7.66 -1.18 15.03
C LYS A 34 7.69 0.34 14.97
N THR A 35 8.68 0.91 14.29
CA THR A 35 8.81 2.36 14.13
C THR A 35 7.61 2.92 13.34
N PRO A 36 6.89 3.92 13.88
CA PRO A 36 5.80 4.59 13.14
C PRO A 36 6.30 5.23 11.85
N HIS A 37 5.50 5.22 10.79
CA HIS A 37 5.79 5.80 9.48
C HIS A 37 7.00 5.20 8.74
N SER A 38 7.52 4.06 9.21
CA SER A 38 8.60 3.36 8.52
C SER A 38 8.15 2.72 7.21
N PHE A 39 6.87 2.34 7.12
CA PHE A 39 6.31 1.71 5.93
C PHE A 39 5.64 2.76 5.04
N GLN A 40 6.30 3.12 3.95
CA GLN A 40 5.81 4.15 3.04
C GLN A 40 4.84 3.58 1.98
N CYS A 41 3.99 4.46 1.42
CA CYS A 41 3.11 4.10 0.29
C CYS A 41 3.87 3.48 -0.88
N LYS A 42 5.10 3.95 -1.13
CA LYS A 42 5.97 3.44 -2.18
C LYS A 42 6.14 1.93 -2.10
N TYR A 43 6.29 1.39 -0.89
CA TYR A 43 6.38 -0.06 -0.67
C TYR A 43 5.09 -0.79 -1.05
N VAL A 44 3.93 -0.23 -0.73
CA VAL A 44 2.63 -0.79 -1.14
C VAL A 44 2.56 -0.85 -2.67
N THR A 45 2.91 0.24 -3.35
CA THR A 45 2.86 0.29 -4.82
C THR A 45 3.86 -0.66 -5.47
N GLU A 46 5.08 -0.74 -4.96
CA GLU A 46 6.10 -1.69 -5.45
C GLU A 46 5.64 -3.15 -5.27
N ILE A 47 5.06 -3.49 -4.12
CA ILE A 47 4.50 -4.82 -3.85
C ILE A 47 3.36 -5.14 -4.83
N LEU A 48 2.47 -4.19 -5.09
CA LEU A 48 1.34 -4.38 -6.01
C LEU A 48 1.76 -4.42 -7.49
N THR A 49 2.94 -3.88 -7.81
CA THR A 49 3.51 -3.91 -9.17
C THR A 49 4.05 -5.30 -9.53
N ASP A 50 4.41 -6.11 -8.53
CA ASP A 50 4.85 -7.48 -8.78
C ASP A 50 3.76 -8.31 -9.48
N THR A 51 4.13 -8.91 -10.61
CA THR A 51 3.31 -9.90 -11.32
C THR A 51 3.26 -11.21 -10.53
N LYS A 52 2.13 -11.93 -10.65
CA LYS A 52 1.87 -13.20 -9.94
C LYS A 52 3.08 -14.13 -10.02
N ASN A 53 3.60 -14.55 -8.87
CA ASN A 53 4.72 -15.48 -8.63
C ASN A 53 6.16 -14.96 -8.70
N THR A 54 6.42 -13.71 -9.09
CA THR A 54 7.82 -13.24 -9.17
C THR A 54 8.34 -12.71 -7.82
N PHE A 55 7.47 -12.12 -6.97
CA PHE A 55 7.76 -11.63 -5.60
C PHE A 55 9.11 -10.88 -5.43
N VAL A 56 9.61 -10.26 -6.50
CA VAL A 56 10.94 -9.64 -6.53
C VAL A 56 10.93 -8.37 -5.70
N HIS A 57 9.91 -7.52 -5.90
CA HIS A 57 9.73 -6.29 -5.14
C HIS A 57 9.35 -6.60 -3.70
N VAL A 58 8.51 -7.61 -3.47
CA VAL A 58 8.17 -8.06 -2.11
C VAL A 58 9.44 -8.42 -1.32
N LYS A 59 10.34 -9.19 -1.93
CA LYS A 59 11.61 -9.55 -1.28
C LYS A 59 12.49 -8.33 -1.02
N LYS A 60 12.59 -7.41 -1.98
CA LYS A 60 13.36 -6.17 -1.84
C LYS A 60 12.85 -5.30 -0.69
N VAL A 61 11.53 -5.11 -0.59
CA VAL A 61 10.90 -4.37 0.51
C VAL A 61 11.17 -5.06 1.86
N LEU A 62 11.08 -6.39 1.92
CA LEU A 62 11.38 -7.14 3.15
C LEU A 62 12.85 -7.01 3.56
N GLU A 63 13.78 -6.98 2.60
CA GLU A 63 15.20 -6.73 2.87
C GLU A 63 15.44 -5.31 3.41
N GLU A 64 14.80 -4.29 2.82
CA GLU A 64 14.87 -2.91 3.32
C GLU A 64 14.28 -2.75 4.74
N MET A 65 13.25 -3.53 5.05
CA MET A 65 12.61 -3.60 6.37
C MET A 65 13.33 -4.54 7.36
N GLU A 66 14.45 -5.12 6.95
CA GLU A 66 15.29 -6.02 7.75
C GLU A 66 14.58 -7.31 8.23
N VAL A 67 13.56 -7.74 7.50
CA VAL A 67 12.80 -8.97 7.79
C VAL A 67 13.39 -10.14 7.01
N LYS A 68 14.41 -10.80 7.58
CA LYS A 68 15.12 -11.92 6.93
C LYS A 68 14.45 -13.29 7.13
N HIS A 69 13.37 -13.35 7.91
CA HIS A 69 12.75 -14.62 8.35
C HIS A 69 11.51 -15.00 7.53
N ALA A 70 11.16 -14.21 6.51
CA ALA A 70 9.96 -14.38 5.72
C ALA A 70 10.03 -15.62 4.83
N LYS A 71 8.99 -16.46 4.91
CA LYS A 71 8.78 -17.62 4.04
C LYS A 71 8.02 -17.20 2.78
N LYS A 72 8.02 -18.06 1.77
CA LYS A 72 7.24 -17.86 0.54
C LYS A 72 5.75 -17.63 0.80
N GLN A 73 5.20 -18.29 1.83
CA GLN A 73 3.81 -18.08 2.25
C GLN A 73 3.57 -16.64 2.77
N ASP A 74 4.48 -16.12 3.61
CA ASP A 74 4.39 -14.75 4.12
C ASP A 74 4.41 -13.72 2.98
N TRP A 75 5.07 -14.01 1.85
CA TRP A 75 5.07 -13.12 0.68
C TRP A 75 3.69 -13.04 0.01
N HIS A 76 2.99 -14.16 -0.09
CA HIS A 76 1.62 -14.20 -0.60
C HIS A 76 0.67 -13.44 0.33
N ASP A 77 0.79 -13.66 1.64
CA ASP A 77 -0.05 -13.00 2.64
C ASP A 77 0.19 -11.48 2.67
N LEU A 78 1.45 -11.05 2.60
CA LEU A 78 1.82 -9.64 2.51
C LEU A 78 1.24 -8.96 1.26
N TYR A 79 1.37 -9.61 0.09
CA TYR A 79 0.77 -9.12 -1.14
C TYR A 79 -0.76 -8.97 -1.02
N TYR A 80 -1.42 -9.98 -0.45
CA TYR A 80 -2.87 -9.98 -0.28
C TYR A 80 -3.35 -8.87 0.66
N ILE A 81 -2.63 -8.61 1.76
CA ILE A 81 -2.94 -7.52 2.67
C ILE A 81 -2.84 -6.16 1.96
N CYS A 82 -1.75 -5.93 1.24
CA CYS A 82 -1.55 -4.71 0.46
C CYS A 82 -2.68 -4.50 -0.56
N ASP A 83 -3.10 -5.57 -1.26
CA ASP A 83 -4.16 -5.51 -2.27
C ASP A 83 -5.53 -5.17 -1.66
N ILE A 84 -5.91 -5.80 -0.56
CA ILE A 84 -7.18 -5.50 0.12
C ILE A 84 -7.20 -4.06 0.64
N VAL A 85 -6.14 -3.64 1.32
CA VAL A 85 -6.06 -2.30 1.91
C VAL A 85 -6.14 -1.24 0.80
N ASN A 86 -5.42 -1.45 -0.30
CA ASN A 86 -5.44 -0.54 -1.45
C ASN A 86 -6.83 -0.48 -2.10
N LYS A 87 -7.48 -1.63 -2.35
CA LYS A 87 -8.83 -1.70 -2.91
C LYS A 87 -9.86 -0.98 -2.04
N ARG A 88 -9.83 -1.21 -0.72
CA ARG A 88 -10.73 -0.54 0.23
C ARG A 88 -10.52 0.97 0.24
N GLY A 89 -9.26 1.42 0.22
CA GLY A 89 -8.93 2.83 0.06
C GLY A 89 -9.56 3.39 -1.21
N ALA A 90 -9.24 2.81 -2.36
CA ALA A 90 -9.74 3.24 -3.67
C ALA A 90 -11.28 3.30 -3.74
N SER A 91 -11.98 2.29 -3.20
CA SER A 91 -13.45 2.28 -3.16
C SER A 91 -14.03 3.44 -2.35
N LEU A 92 -13.45 3.78 -1.19
CA LEU A 92 -13.90 4.91 -0.39
C LEU A 92 -13.71 6.25 -1.12
N ALA A 93 -12.61 6.40 -1.85
CA ALA A 93 -12.40 7.58 -2.70
C ALA A 93 -13.42 7.65 -3.85
N ALA A 94 -13.65 6.53 -4.54
CA ALA A 94 -14.63 6.45 -5.62
C ALA A 94 -16.05 6.78 -5.15
N ILE A 95 -16.47 6.27 -3.99
CA ILE A 95 -17.79 6.58 -3.39
C ILE A 95 -17.91 8.07 -3.09
N GLY A 96 -16.86 8.70 -2.56
CA GLY A 96 -16.85 10.14 -2.30
C GLY A 96 -17.07 10.97 -3.57
N VAL A 97 -16.35 10.63 -4.64
CA VAL A 97 -16.50 11.28 -5.96
C VAL A 97 -17.88 11.03 -6.54
N ALA A 98 -18.36 9.78 -6.53
CA ALA A 98 -19.69 9.42 -7.03
C ALA A 98 -20.82 10.14 -6.27
N THR A 99 -20.70 10.25 -4.94
CA THR A 99 -21.68 10.97 -4.10
C THR A 99 -21.70 12.46 -4.45
N LEU A 100 -20.53 13.05 -4.70
CA LEU A 100 -20.43 14.45 -5.11
C LEU A 100 -21.08 14.67 -6.48
N ILE A 101 -20.79 13.82 -7.45
CA ILE A 101 -21.40 13.87 -8.79
C ILE A 101 -22.93 13.74 -8.69
N ASN A 102 -23.42 12.77 -7.92
CA ASN A 102 -24.85 12.56 -7.69
C ASN A 102 -25.51 13.78 -7.03
N LYS A 103 -24.83 14.44 -6.09
CA LYS A 103 -25.33 15.67 -5.45
C LYS A 103 -25.35 16.87 -6.41
N MET A 104 -24.38 16.96 -7.32
CA MET A 104 -24.28 18.04 -8.29
C MET A 104 -25.35 17.94 -9.39
N GLY A 105 -25.84 16.74 -9.71
CA GLY A 105 -26.93 16.54 -10.68
C GLY A 105 -26.56 16.85 -12.14
N PHE A 106 -25.28 17.10 -12.43
CA PHE A 106 -24.78 17.32 -13.78
C PHE A 106 -24.33 16.00 -14.41
N SER A 107 -24.64 15.79 -15.68
CA SER A 107 -24.11 14.72 -16.51
C SER A 107 -23.99 15.22 -17.95
N PRO A 108 -22.83 15.07 -18.62
CA PRO A 108 -21.60 14.42 -18.17
C PRO A 108 -20.72 15.32 -17.27
N VAL A 109 -19.86 14.72 -16.44
CA VAL A 109 -18.89 15.42 -15.56
C VAL A 109 -17.48 14.91 -15.84
N THR A 110 -16.51 15.82 -15.92
CA THR A 110 -15.08 15.51 -15.98
C THR A 110 -14.45 15.72 -14.62
N ALA A 111 -13.84 14.69 -14.06
CA ALA A 111 -13.08 14.79 -12.80
C ALA A 111 -11.57 14.86 -13.10
N GLY A 112 -10.94 15.99 -12.77
CA GLY A 112 -9.48 16.09 -12.79
C GLY A 112 -8.90 15.36 -11.58
N ILE A 113 -7.98 14.42 -11.82
CA ILE A 113 -7.26 13.70 -10.77
C ILE A 113 -5.79 14.10 -10.90
N ASP A 114 -5.27 14.77 -9.88
CA ASP A 114 -3.84 15.06 -9.76
C ASP A 114 -3.24 14.15 -8.68
N VAL A 115 -2.15 13.46 -9.04
CA VAL A 115 -1.45 12.55 -8.14
C VAL A 115 0.00 13.04 -8.04
N ASN A 116 0.37 13.60 -6.90
CA ASN A 116 1.71 14.08 -6.63
C ASN A 116 2.68 12.89 -6.40
N SER A 117 3.10 12.22 -7.47
CA SER A 117 4.11 11.16 -7.41
C SER A 117 4.89 10.92 -8.71
N LEU A 118 4.86 11.85 -9.68
CA LEU A 118 5.76 11.79 -10.84
C LEU A 118 7.08 12.50 -10.51
N PRO A 119 8.25 11.87 -10.72
CA PRO A 119 9.49 12.63 -10.80
C PRO A 119 9.36 13.66 -11.94
N PRO A 120 9.98 14.85 -11.82
CA PRO A 120 9.90 15.88 -12.85
C PRO A 120 10.38 15.31 -14.19
N ASP A 121 9.61 15.55 -15.26
CA ASP A 121 9.96 15.14 -16.60
C ASP A 121 11.24 15.87 -17.04
N PRO A 122 12.35 15.16 -17.32
CA PRO A 122 13.61 15.79 -17.70
C PRO A 122 13.59 16.46 -19.08
N ARG A 123 12.44 16.48 -19.79
CA ARG A 123 12.31 17.09 -21.14
C ARG A 123 11.72 18.51 -21.15
N LEU A 124 11.44 19.09 -19.99
CA LEU A 124 10.81 20.42 -19.85
C LEU A 124 11.73 21.47 -19.21
N SER A 125 13.04 21.43 -19.51
CA SER A 125 14.01 22.47 -19.16
C SER A 125 14.53 23.21 -20.39
#